data_AF-A0A399Q6S9-F1
#
_entry.id   AF-A0A399Q6S9-F1
#
_cell.length_a   1.000
_cell.length_b   1.000
_cell.length_c   1.000
_cell.angle_alpha   90.00
_cell.angle_beta   90.00
_cell.angle_gamma   90.00
#
_symmetry.space_group_name_H-M   'P 1'
#
loop_
_entity.id
_entity.type
_entity.pdbx_description
1 polymer ?
#
loop_
_entity_poly.entity_id
_entity_poly.type
_entity_poly.pdbx_seq_one_letter_code
_entity_poly.pdbx_strand_id
1 'polypeptide(L)'
;MSVPTAHLVAGGPEDDAAFIALRDLAKVLEAHPDARVVGGHMVGLITAAFPSPGFVERRTGDADAGIPVELADDGSVHAALIAAGYRDVAGNRYVLGQDEPMPTIDLLVPTLTGRFSDALHGGRRLDAMPGLHLAVASPLHLDASLLLQDGTELSTSVVVPGLEAAVVLKAYAWRGRGGQTVKDVTDLSNLLHVRERHGDAAGPWALGQPGLIGARRDAAQHLHALADRLAGRSARQLAIDPRRLAVLIRRHVARP
;
A
#
# COMPACT_ATOMS: atom_id res chain seq x y z
N MET A 1 22.84 1.94 8.30
CA MET A 1 22.11 0.70 7.94
C MET A 1 21.94 0.72 6.44
N SER A 2 22.15 -0.40 5.73
CA SER A 2 21.90 -0.43 4.28
C SER A 2 20.41 -0.29 4.01
N VAL A 3 20.05 0.35 2.91
CA VAL A 3 18.66 0.38 2.43
C VAL A 3 18.26 -1.06 2.07
N PRO A 4 17.13 -1.59 2.59
CA PRO A 4 16.64 -2.91 2.19
C PRO A 4 16.25 -2.93 0.71
N THR A 5 16.51 -4.05 0.04
CA THR A 5 16.20 -4.22 -1.39
C THR A 5 15.05 -5.20 -1.57
N ALA A 6 14.04 -4.80 -2.35
CA ALA A 6 12.94 -5.63 -2.80
C ALA A 6 13.24 -6.15 -4.21
N HIS A 7 13.15 -7.47 -4.40
CA HIS A 7 13.26 -8.11 -5.71
C HIS A 7 11.89 -8.66 -6.13
N LEU A 8 11.36 -8.17 -7.24
CA LEU A 8 10.05 -8.56 -7.77
C LEU A 8 10.18 -9.03 -9.22
N VAL A 9 9.43 -10.07 -9.59
CA VAL A 9 9.47 -10.69 -10.92
C VAL A 9 8.07 -10.70 -11.52
N ALA A 10 7.95 -10.19 -12.74
CA ALA A 10 6.72 -10.17 -13.48
C ALA A 10 6.28 -11.58 -13.86
N GLY A 11 5.01 -11.89 -13.66
CA GLY A 11 4.38 -13.16 -14.02
C GLY A 11 3.46 -13.04 -15.23
N GLY A 12 3.06 -11.82 -15.58
CA GLY A 12 2.18 -11.47 -16.69
C GLY A 12 2.51 -10.10 -17.29
N PRO A 13 2.00 -9.77 -18.48
CA PRO A 13 2.02 -8.40 -19.01
C PRO A 13 1.43 -7.36 -18.05
N GLU A 14 0.45 -7.77 -17.24
CA GLU A 14 -0.15 -6.93 -16.18
C GLU A 14 0.89 -6.49 -15.13
N ASP A 15 1.82 -7.38 -14.78
CA ASP A 15 2.89 -7.02 -13.85
C ASP A 15 3.93 -6.14 -14.52
N ASP A 16 4.21 -6.34 -15.81
CA ASP A 16 5.12 -5.46 -16.55
C ASP A 16 4.58 -4.02 -16.53
N ALA A 17 3.30 -3.84 -16.86
CA ALA A 17 2.62 -2.55 -16.81
C ALA A 17 2.65 -1.95 -15.39
N ALA A 18 2.38 -2.75 -14.36
CA ALA A 18 2.42 -2.32 -12.97
C ALA A 18 3.85 -1.92 -12.52
N PHE A 19 4.88 -2.64 -12.94
CA PHE A 19 6.28 -2.33 -12.62
C PHE A 19 6.77 -1.08 -13.34
N ILE A 20 6.34 -0.84 -14.57
CA ILE A 20 6.58 0.41 -15.30
C ILE A 20 5.92 1.57 -14.53
N ALA A 21 4.64 1.44 -14.17
CA ALA A 21 3.91 2.44 -13.39
C ALA A 21 4.58 2.73 -12.04
N LEU A 22 5.00 1.69 -11.31
CA LEU A 22 5.72 1.82 -10.05
C LEU A 22 7.04 2.59 -10.23
N ARG A 23 7.84 2.24 -11.23
CA ARG A 23 9.12 2.89 -11.51
C ARG A 23 8.94 4.35 -11.89
N ASP A 24 7.94 4.67 -12.71
CA ASP A 24 7.61 6.03 -13.11
C ASP A 24 7.14 6.86 -11.93
N LEU A 25 6.22 6.31 -11.15
CA LEU A 25 5.70 6.95 -9.96
C LEU A 25 6.82 7.24 -8.96
N ALA A 26 7.68 6.26 -8.67
CA ALA A 26 8.80 6.43 -7.76
C ALA A 26 9.71 7.61 -8.19
N LYS A 27 10.04 7.70 -9.50
CA LYS A 27 10.83 8.82 -10.05
C LYS A 27 10.11 10.17 -9.92
N VAL A 28 8.81 10.22 -10.19
CA VAL A 28 8.02 11.45 -9.99
C VAL A 28 8.06 11.89 -8.53
N LEU A 29 7.96 10.95 -7.59
CA LEU A 29 7.93 11.24 -6.16
C LEU A 29 9.31 11.61 -5.57
N GLU A 30 10.42 11.46 -6.30
CA GLU A 30 11.76 11.88 -5.83
C GLU A 30 11.80 13.37 -5.46
N ALA A 31 11.05 14.21 -6.18
CA ALA A 31 10.94 15.64 -5.92
C ALA A 31 9.94 15.98 -4.79
N HIS A 32 9.25 14.98 -4.22
CA HIS A 32 8.11 15.14 -3.33
C HIS A 32 8.29 14.31 -2.04
N PRO A 33 9.13 14.77 -1.10
CA PRO A 33 9.51 14.00 0.10
C PRO A 33 8.37 13.75 1.08
N ASP A 34 7.17 14.32 0.86
CA ASP A 34 5.97 14.08 1.66
C ASP A 34 4.98 13.11 0.98
N ALA A 35 5.26 12.68 -0.25
CA ALA A 35 4.46 11.70 -0.97
C ALA A 35 5.04 10.29 -0.82
N ARG A 36 4.18 9.26 -0.90
CA ARG A 36 4.59 7.86 -0.74
C ARG A 36 3.93 6.97 -1.75
N VAL A 37 4.63 5.94 -2.22
CA VAL A 37 3.99 4.81 -2.90
C VAL A 37 3.21 4.02 -1.87
N VAL A 38 1.91 3.84 -2.09
CA VAL A 38 0.97 3.15 -1.18
C VAL A 38 0.33 1.95 -1.86
N GLY A 39 -0.79 1.47 -1.33
CA GLY A 39 -1.64 0.52 -2.03
C GLY A 39 -1.00 -0.84 -2.23
N GLY A 40 -1.09 -1.38 -3.45
CA GLY A 40 -0.67 -2.75 -3.74
C GLY A 40 0.85 -2.95 -3.73
N HIS A 41 1.58 -2.07 -4.41
CA HIS A 41 3.03 -2.14 -4.53
C HIS A 41 3.73 -1.91 -3.19
N MET A 42 3.21 -1.04 -2.33
CA MET A 42 3.69 -0.89 -0.95
C MET A 42 3.79 -2.25 -0.23
N VAL A 43 2.75 -3.08 -0.32
CA VAL A 43 2.75 -4.41 0.32
C VAL A 43 3.78 -5.33 -0.34
N GLY A 44 3.78 -5.40 -1.67
CA GLY A 44 4.73 -6.21 -2.42
C GLY A 44 6.18 -5.88 -2.07
N LEU A 45 6.54 -4.60 -2.11
CA LEU A 45 7.87 -4.09 -1.79
C LEU A 45 8.29 -4.42 -0.34
N ILE A 46 7.42 -4.15 0.65
CA ILE A 46 7.72 -4.46 2.06
C ILE A 46 7.93 -5.98 2.23
N THR A 47 7.06 -6.81 1.65
CA THR A 47 7.15 -8.27 1.83
C THR A 47 8.34 -8.90 1.12
N ALA A 48 8.78 -8.32 -0.01
CA ALA A 48 9.96 -8.75 -0.73
C ALA A 48 11.26 -8.32 -0.03
N ALA A 49 11.29 -7.09 0.51
CA ALA A 49 12.43 -6.59 1.28
C ALA A 49 12.59 -7.27 2.66
N PHE A 50 11.47 -7.75 3.24
CA PHE A 50 11.43 -8.39 4.55
C PHE A 50 10.75 -9.78 4.46
N PRO A 51 11.39 -10.78 3.83
CA PRO A 51 10.78 -12.07 3.58
C PRO A 51 10.38 -12.77 4.88
N SER A 52 9.17 -13.33 4.92
CA SER A 52 8.61 -13.98 6.10
C SER A 52 7.91 -15.30 5.75
N PRO A 53 8.03 -16.36 6.59
CA PRO A 53 7.28 -17.61 6.38
C PRO A 53 5.78 -17.37 6.37
N GLY A 54 5.04 -18.09 5.53
CA GLY A 54 3.59 -17.92 5.38
C GLY A 54 3.18 -16.78 4.45
N PHE A 55 4.15 -16.18 3.75
CA PHE A 55 3.88 -15.25 2.65
C PHE A 55 3.02 -15.91 1.57
N VAL A 56 2.03 -15.18 1.09
CA VAL A 56 1.18 -15.57 -0.02
C VAL A 56 1.34 -14.52 -1.10
N GLU A 57 1.83 -14.93 -2.26
CA GLU A 57 2.03 -14.02 -3.39
C GLU A 57 0.72 -13.38 -3.81
N ARG A 58 0.75 -12.06 -4.00
CA ARG A 58 -0.37 -11.27 -4.50
C ARG A 58 0.16 -10.20 -5.44
N ARG A 59 -0.38 -10.19 -6.66
CA ARG A 59 -0.07 -9.22 -7.71
C ARG A 59 -1.04 -8.04 -7.70
N THR A 60 -0.60 -6.90 -8.20
CA THR A 60 -1.37 -5.64 -8.32
C THR A 60 -1.15 -5.09 -9.72
N GLY A 61 -2.18 -4.52 -10.34
CA GLY A 61 -2.12 -4.02 -11.72
C GLY A 61 -1.86 -2.51 -11.82
N ASP A 62 -1.86 -1.81 -10.69
CA ASP A 62 -1.79 -0.36 -10.58
C ASP A 62 -0.78 0.09 -9.51
N ALA A 63 -0.25 1.29 -9.70
CA ALA A 63 0.59 1.98 -8.73
C ALA A 63 -0.16 3.12 -8.06
N ASP A 64 -0.20 3.10 -6.74
CA ASP A 64 -0.90 4.10 -5.94
C ASP A 64 0.10 5.04 -5.28
N ALA A 65 -0.19 6.34 -5.24
CA ALA A 65 0.52 7.29 -4.38
C ALA A 65 -0.40 7.99 -3.40
N GLY A 66 0.04 8.08 -2.15
CA GLY A 66 -0.53 8.99 -1.19
C GLY A 66 0.20 10.32 -1.21
N ILE A 67 -0.53 11.42 -1.42
CA ILE A 67 0.01 12.79 -1.46
C ILE A 67 -0.68 13.68 -0.41
N PRO A 68 0.04 14.63 0.20
CA PRO A 68 -0.58 15.68 1.02
C PRO A 68 -1.59 16.50 0.22
N VAL A 69 -2.55 17.12 0.91
CA VAL A 69 -3.58 17.97 0.27
C VAL A 69 -2.92 19.17 -0.41
N GLU A 70 -1.91 19.74 0.21
CA GLU A 70 -1.15 20.88 -0.30
C GLU A 70 -0.51 20.56 -1.66
N LEU A 71 0.06 19.36 -1.78
CA LEU A 71 0.67 18.86 -3.01
C LEU A 71 -0.36 18.49 -4.09
N ALA A 72 -1.56 18.09 -3.66
CA ALA A 72 -2.68 17.89 -4.58
C ALA A 72 -3.20 19.24 -5.13
N ASP A 73 -3.22 20.28 -4.30
CA ASP A 73 -3.71 21.61 -4.67
C ASP A 73 -2.73 22.40 -5.54
N ASP A 74 -1.41 22.26 -5.33
CA ASP A 74 -0.42 22.92 -6.19
C ASP A 74 -0.27 22.26 -7.58
N GLY A 75 -0.71 21.00 -7.71
CA GLY A 75 -0.73 20.26 -8.97
C GLY A 75 0.64 19.81 -9.48
N SER A 76 1.70 19.86 -8.68
CA SER A 76 3.06 19.54 -9.14
C SER A 76 3.21 18.07 -9.53
N VAL A 77 2.61 17.15 -8.76
CA VAL A 77 2.62 15.70 -9.07
C VAL A 77 1.84 15.43 -10.35
N HIS A 78 0.71 16.12 -10.52
CA HIS A 78 -0.06 16.05 -11.76
C HIS A 78 0.79 16.49 -12.96
N ALA A 79 1.40 17.68 -12.89
CA ALA A 79 2.25 18.20 -13.97
C ALA A 79 3.43 17.28 -14.29
N ALA A 80 4.06 16.68 -13.26
CA ALA A 80 5.15 15.73 -13.43
C ALA A 80 4.70 14.43 -14.12
N LEU A 81 3.52 13.90 -13.79
CA LEU A 81 2.96 12.72 -14.47
C LEU A 81 2.64 13.03 -15.95
N ILE A 82 2.06 14.19 -16.24
CA ILE A 82 1.82 14.61 -17.64
C ILE A 82 3.14 14.75 -18.40
N ALA A 83 4.16 15.36 -17.79
CA ALA A 83 5.49 15.47 -18.39
C ALA A 83 6.16 14.10 -18.62
N ALA A 84 5.85 13.10 -17.79
CA ALA A 84 6.28 11.72 -17.96
C ALA A 84 5.48 10.96 -19.05
N GLY A 85 4.52 11.62 -19.71
CA GLY A 85 3.74 11.05 -20.81
C GLY A 85 2.44 10.36 -20.38
N TYR A 86 2.09 10.41 -19.10
CA TYR A 86 0.80 9.92 -18.65
C TYR A 86 -0.30 10.86 -19.11
N ARG A 87 -1.46 10.28 -19.44
CA ARG A 87 -2.69 11.02 -19.67
C ARG A 87 -3.57 10.85 -18.45
N ASP A 88 -4.17 11.94 -18.01
CA ASP A 88 -5.23 11.85 -17.05
C ASP A 88 -6.52 11.34 -17.71
N VAL A 89 -7.25 10.47 -17.01
CA VAL A 89 -8.45 9.82 -17.57
C VAL A 89 -9.69 10.38 -16.91
N ALA A 90 -9.87 10.05 -15.63
CA ALA A 90 -10.94 10.55 -14.79
C ALA A 90 -10.53 10.40 -13.33
N GLY A 91 -10.98 11.33 -12.49
CA GLY A 91 -10.72 11.29 -11.07
C GLY A 91 -9.22 11.31 -10.75
N ASN A 92 -8.79 10.32 -9.96
CA ASN A 92 -7.42 10.14 -9.50
C ASN A 92 -6.50 9.40 -10.46
N ARG A 93 -7.01 8.94 -11.62
CA ARG A 93 -6.31 7.99 -12.48
C ARG A 93 -5.53 8.62 -13.62
N TYR A 94 -4.35 8.05 -13.85
CA TYR A 94 -3.41 8.34 -14.93
C TYR A 94 -3.01 7.06 -15.64
N VAL A 95 -2.89 7.09 -16.96
CA VAL A 95 -2.47 5.94 -17.78
C VAL A 95 -1.40 6.33 -18.78
N LEU A 96 -0.46 5.42 -19.04
CA LEU A 96 0.58 5.58 -20.06
C LEU A 96 0.24 4.73 -21.29
N GLY A 97 0.33 5.33 -22.49
CA GLY A 97 0.08 4.63 -23.74
C GLY A 97 -1.40 4.40 -24.07
N GLN A 98 -1.63 3.41 -24.95
CA GLN A 98 -2.94 3.00 -25.46
C GLN A 98 -3.12 1.47 -25.53
N ASP A 99 -2.04 0.70 -25.43
CA ASP A 99 -2.07 -0.76 -25.50
C ASP A 99 -2.29 -1.36 -24.11
N GLU A 100 -3.19 -2.34 -24.04
CA GLU A 100 -3.46 -3.05 -22.79
C GLU A 100 -2.43 -4.17 -22.55
N PRO A 101 -1.99 -4.39 -21.31
CA PRO A 101 -2.33 -3.60 -20.13
C PRO A 101 -1.57 -2.27 -20.07
N MET A 102 -2.29 -1.17 -19.79
CA MET A 102 -1.67 0.15 -19.64
C MET A 102 -1.06 0.35 -18.25
N PRO A 103 0.20 0.84 -18.12
CA PRO A 103 0.73 1.31 -16.85
C PRO A 103 -0.22 2.36 -16.25
N THR A 104 -0.72 2.08 -15.04
CA THR A 104 -1.78 2.85 -14.40
C THR A 104 -1.31 3.37 -13.04
N ILE A 105 -1.52 4.67 -12.80
CA ILE A 105 -1.21 5.35 -11.55
C ILE A 105 -2.47 6.00 -10.97
N ASP A 106 -2.75 5.76 -9.69
CA ASP A 106 -3.83 6.39 -8.94
C ASP A 106 -3.28 7.28 -7.80
N LEU A 107 -3.76 8.52 -7.70
CA LEU A 107 -3.38 9.46 -6.63
C LEU A 107 -4.45 9.54 -5.53
N LEU A 108 -4.04 9.40 -4.27
CA LEU A 108 -4.90 9.46 -3.09
C LEU A 108 -4.49 10.60 -2.17
N VAL A 109 -5.48 11.20 -1.51
CA VAL A 109 -5.28 12.27 -0.50
C VAL A 109 -5.77 11.82 0.87
N PRO A 110 -5.25 12.38 1.98
CA PRO A 110 -5.71 12.02 3.31
C PRO A 110 -7.10 12.58 3.60
N THR A 111 -7.87 11.83 4.39
CA THR A 111 -9.08 12.35 5.07
C THR A 111 -9.02 12.07 6.56
N LEU A 112 -9.55 13.03 7.33
CA LEU A 112 -9.63 12.96 8.79
C LEU A 112 -11.03 12.58 9.29
N THR A 113 -11.97 12.29 8.38
CA THR A 113 -13.35 11.90 8.74
C THR A 113 -13.48 10.43 9.13
N GLY A 114 -12.41 9.64 9.01
CA GLY A 114 -12.41 8.19 9.23
C GLY A 114 -13.13 7.40 8.14
N ARG A 115 -13.51 8.04 7.02
CA ARG A 115 -14.27 7.42 5.92
C ARG A 115 -13.64 7.75 4.57
N PHE A 116 -13.74 6.81 3.64
CA PHE A 116 -13.43 7.09 2.24
C PHE A 116 -14.43 8.07 1.65
N SER A 117 -13.96 8.96 0.79
CA SER A 117 -14.78 9.94 0.07
C SER A 117 -14.04 10.45 -1.15
N ASP A 118 -14.74 11.15 -2.04
CA ASP A 118 -14.09 11.94 -3.07
C ASP A 118 -13.72 13.32 -2.51
N ALA A 119 -12.60 13.90 -2.93
CA ALA A 119 -12.19 15.25 -2.62
C ALA A 119 -11.77 16.01 -3.89
N LEU A 120 -12.11 17.29 -4.00
CA LEU A 120 -11.70 18.13 -5.13
C LEU A 120 -10.47 18.94 -4.73
N HIS A 121 -9.32 18.65 -5.34
CA HIS A 121 -8.03 19.32 -5.10
C HIS A 121 -7.33 19.61 -6.41
N GLY A 122 -6.76 20.80 -6.57
CA GLY A 122 -6.07 21.19 -7.81
C GLY A 122 -6.93 21.04 -9.07
N GLY A 123 -8.25 21.20 -8.96
CA GLY A 123 -9.20 20.99 -10.06
C GLY A 123 -9.49 19.51 -10.40
N ARG A 124 -8.96 18.55 -9.63
CA ARG A 124 -9.12 17.11 -9.82
C ARG A 124 -9.88 16.45 -8.69
N ARG A 125 -10.70 15.46 -9.02
CA ARG A 125 -11.39 14.62 -8.04
C ARG A 125 -10.46 13.48 -7.62
N LEU A 126 -10.05 13.44 -6.37
CA LEU A 126 -9.14 12.44 -5.82
C LEU A 126 -9.84 11.58 -4.78
N ASP A 127 -9.42 10.32 -4.66
CA ASP A 127 -9.90 9.44 -3.61
C ASP A 127 -9.25 9.82 -2.29
N ALA A 128 -10.09 10.22 -1.33
CA ALA A 128 -9.66 10.53 0.02
C ALA A 128 -9.66 9.26 0.89
N MET A 129 -8.50 8.93 1.45
CA MET A 129 -8.27 7.70 2.22
C MET A 129 -8.01 7.97 3.71
N PRO A 130 -8.78 7.36 4.63
CA PRO A 130 -8.52 7.47 6.05
C PRO A 130 -7.22 6.75 6.44
N GLY A 131 -6.50 7.31 7.41
CA GLY A 131 -5.20 6.79 7.87
C GLY A 131 -4.00 7.18 6.99
N LEU A 132 -4.21 7.80 5.83
CA LEU A 132 -3.13 8.21 4.93
C LEU A 132 -2.19 9.27 5.50
N HIS A 133 -2.65 10.08 6.45
CA HIS A 133 -1.76 10.99 7.20
C HIS A 133 -0.65 10.26 7.98
N LEU A 134 -0.85 8.99 8.38
CA LEU A 134 0.19 8.18 9.02
C LEU A 134 1.23 7.65 8.03
N ALA A 135 0.84 7.44 6.77
CA ALA A 135 1.74 6.97 5.72
C ALA A 135 2.86 7.96 5.42
N VAL A 136 2.55 9.26 5.48
CA VAL A 136 3.52 10.34 5.25
C VAL A 136 4.54 10.42 6.40
N ALA A 137 4.10 10.20 7.64
CA ALA A 137 4.87 10.44 8.86
C ALA A 137 5.98 9.42 9.17
N SER A 138 5.95 8.22 8.58
CA SER A 138 6.93 7.17 8.85
C SER A 138 7.44 6.56 7.53
N PRO A 139 8.39 7.22 6.85
CA PRO A 139 8.93 6.72 5.58
C PRO A 139 9.78 5.46 5.80
N LEU A 140 9.62 4.50 4.90
CA LEU A 140 10.50 3.36 4.72
C LEU A 140 11.11 3.45 3.32
N HIS A 141 12.41 3.69 3.28
CA HIS A 141 13.18 3.74 2.05
C HIS A 141 13.57 2.32 1.64
N LEU A 142 13.31 1.97 0.38
CA LEU A 142 13.65 0.69 -0.22
C LEU A 142 14.28 0.92 -1.58
N ASP A 143 15.18 0.03 -1.98
CA ASP A 143 15.55 -0.12 -3.38
C ASP A 143 14.70 -1.22 -4.00
N ALA A 144 14.23 -1.02 -5.22
CA ALA A 144 13.44 -2.00 -5.96
C ALA A 144 14.19 -2.45 -7.21
N SER A 145 14.31 -3.77 -7.37
CA SER A 145 14.78 -4.46 -8.57
C SER A 145 13.59 -5.22 -9.15
N LEU A 146 13.15 -4.83 -10.34
CA LEU A 146 11.94 -5.32 -11.00
C LEU A 146 12.37 -6.01 -12.30
N LEU A 147 12.08 -7.30 -12.43
CA LEU A 147 12.37 -8.06 -13.65
C LEU A 147 11.08 -8.22 -14.48
N LEU A 148 11.09 -7.68 -15.70
CA LEU A 148 9.98 -7.80 -16.66
C LEU A 148 10.00 -9.16 -17.36
N GLN A 149 8.90 -9.52 -18.05
CA GLN A 149 8.80 -10.80 -18.76
C GLN A 149 9.84 -10.99 -19.87
N ASP A 150 10.23 -9.91 -20.54
CA ASP A 150 11.22 -9.94 -21.61
C ASP A 150 12.67 -9.97 -21.10
N GLY A 151 12.85 -10.02 -19.78
CA GLY A 151 14.17 -10.00 -19.12
C GLY A 151 14.72 -8.59 -18.88
N THR A 152 13.99 -7.53 -19.23
CA THR A 152 14.37 -6.15 -18.89
C THR A 152 14.37 -5.97 -17.38
N GLU A 153 15.49 -5.48 -16.84
CA GLU A 153 15.60 -5.10 -15.44
C GLU A 153 15.35 -3.60 -15.27
N LEU A 154 14.37 -3.26 -14.43
CA LEU A 154 14.14 -1.90 -13.95
C LEU A 154 14.65 -1.79 -12.52
N SER A 155 15.31 -0.67 -12.21
CA SER A 155 15.70 -0.32 -10.84
C SER A 155 15.18 1.07 -10.48
N THR A 156 14.78 1.23 -9.22
CA THR A 156 14.35 2.51 -8.67
C THR A 156 14.46 2.51 -7.14
N SER A 157 14.78 3.67 -6.56
CA SER A 157 14.63 3.88 -5.12
C SER A 157 13.20 4.36 -4.85
N VAL A 158 12.53 3.74 -3.89
CA VAL A 158 11.12 3.97 -3.59
C VAL A 158 10.93 4.26 -2.11
N VAL A 159 10.05 5.22 -1.81
CA VAL A 159 9.64 5.52 -0.44
C VAL A 159 8.20 5.06 -0.23
N VAL A 160 8.04 4.09 0.66
CA VAL A 160 6.74 3.56 1.07
C VAL A 160 6.45 3.93 2.52
N PRO A 161 5.20 3.79 2.99
CA PRO A 161 4.91 3.84 4.41
C PRO A 161 5.62 2.72 5.18
N GLY A 162 6.03 3.02 6.41
CA GLY A 162 6.49 2.00 7.35
C GLY A 162 5.41 0.95 7.63
N LEU A 163 5.83 -0.20 8.14
CA LEU A 163 4.99 -1.39 8.26
C LEU A 163 3.66 -1.15 9.00
N GLU A 164 3.70 -0.37 10.08
CA GLU A 164 2.48 -0.01 10.81
C GLU A 164 1.48 0.76 9.96
N ALA A 165 1.94 1.81 9.28
CA ALA A 165 1.07 2.64 8.46
C ALA A 165 0.49 1.82 7.30
N ALA A 166 1.29 0.95 6.68
CA ALA A 166 0.81 -0.02 5.69
C ALA A 166 -0.34 -0.89 6.24
N VAL A 167 -0.22 -1.41 7.47
CA VAL A 167 -1.28 -2.19 8.13
C VAL A 167 -2.52 -1.34 8.40
N VAL A 168 -2.36 -0.12 8.88
CA VAL A 168 -3.49 0.82 9.11
C VAL A 168 -4.25 1.06 7.80
N LEU A 169 -3.53 1.37 6.72
CA LEU A 169 -4.13 1.62 5.40
C LEU A 169 -4.92 0.41 4.90
N LYS A 170 -4.38 -0.80 5.04
CA LYS A 170 -5.04 -2.03 4.59
C LYS A 170 -6.22 -2.42 5.48
N ALA A 171 -6.17 -2.11 6.78
CA ALA A 171 -7.31 -2.29 7.68
C ALA A 171 -8.49 -1.41 7.28
N TYR A 172 -8.23 -0.15 6.93
CA TYR A 172 -9.24 0.76 6.38
C TYR A 172 -9.77 0.28 5.03
N ALA A 173 -8.90 -0.08 4.09
CA ALA A 173 -9.30 -0.58 2.77
C ALA A 173 -10.22 -1.81 2.88
N TRP A 174 -9.84 -2.78 3.72
CA TRP A 174 -10.66 -3.96 4.01
C TRP A 174 -12.04 -3.56 4.53
N ARG A 175 -12.11 -2.67 5.52
CA ARG A 175 -13.38 -2.24 6.12
C ARG A 175 -14.23 -1.44 5.14
N GLY A 176 -13.62 -0.53 4.39
CA GLY A 176 -14.28 0.33 3.39
C GLY A 176 -14.91 -0.48 2.25
N ARG A 177 -14.31 -1.62 1.90
CA ARG A 177 -14.84 -2.59 0.92
C ARG A 177 -15.79 -3.63 1.54
N GLY A 178 -16.46 -3.28 2.64
CA GLY A 178 -17.46 -4.12 3.33
C GLY A 178 -16.88 -5.28 4.16
N GLY A 179 -15.56 -5.41 4.25
CA GLY A 179 -14.88 -6.44 5.02
C GLY A 179 -15.00 -7.84 4.44
N GLN A 180 -15.07 -7.95 3.11
CA GLN A 180 -15.21 -9.23 2.38
C GLN A 180 -14.08 -9.50 1.40
N THR A 181 -13.22 -8.53 1.13
CA THR A 181 -12.25 -8.60 0.04
C THR A 181 -11.05 -9.47 0.41
N VAL A 182 -10.84 -10.55 -0.36
CA VAL A 182 -9.75 -11.51 -0.12
C VAL A 182 -8.37 -10.84 -0.22
N LYS A 183 -8.19 -9.92 -1.18
CA LYS A 183 -6.89 -9.26 -1.41
C LYS A 183 -6.40 -8.47 -0.18
N ASP A 184 -7.30 -7.75 0.49
CA ASP A 184 -6.93 -6.97 1.69
C ASP A 184 -6.62 -7.90 2.88
N VAL A 185 -7.31 -9.04 2.99
CA VAL A 185 -7.02 -10.05 4.01
C VAL A 185 -5.63 -10.68 3.77
N THR A 186 -5.28 -10.97 2.51
CA THR A 186 -3.95 -11.46 2.15
C THR A 186 -2.87 -10.43 2.45
N ASP A 187 -3.08 -9.16 2.08
CA ASP A 187 -2.15 -8.07 2.37
C ASP A 187 -1.91 -7.93 3.88
N LEU A 188 -2.98 -7.90 4.68
CA LEU A 188 -2.89 -7.84 6.14
C LEU A 188 -2.16 -9.06 6.72
N SER A 189 -2.40 -10.25 6.18
CA SER A 189 -1.66 -11.46 6.57
C SER A 189 -0.17 -11.30 6.33
N ASN A 190 0.21 -10.94 5.11
CA ASN A 190 1.61 -10.81 4.73
C ASN A 190 2.33 -9.75 5.59
N LEU A 191 1.74 -8.57 5.77
CA LEU A 191 2.32 -7.51 6.60
C LEU A 191 2.47 -7.92 8.07
N LEU A 192 1.51 -8.64 8.64
CA LEU A 192 1.61 -9.12 10.03
C LEU A 192 2.62 -10.27 10.19
N HIS A 193 2.85 -11.06 9.14
CA HIS A 193 3.95 -12.02 9.11
C HIS A 193 5.32 -11.33 9.05
N VAL A 194 5.44 -10.20 8.33
CA VAL A 194 6.62 -9.33 8.39
C VAL A 194 6.85 -8.83 9.82
N ARG A 195 5.79 -8.32 10.48
CA ARG A 195 5.87 -7.84 11.88
C ARG A 195 6.37 -8.93 12.82
N GLU A 196 5.77 -10.11 12.74
CA GLU A 196 6.13 -11.26 13.58
C GLU A 196 7.60 -11.66 13.41
N ARG A 197 8.11 -11.65 12.17
CA ARG A 197 9.46 -12.14 11.87
C ARG A 197 10.54 -11.10 12.16
N HIS A 198 10.28 -9.83 11.82
CA HIS A 198 11.31 -8.79 11.73
C HIS A 198 11.18 -7.70 12.79
N GLY A 199 10.13 -7.74 13.62
CA GLY A 199 9.93 -6.77 14.70
C GLY A 199 9.89 -5.34 14.16
N ASP A 200 10.77 -4.47 14.68
CA ASP A 200 10.82 -3.05 14.34
C ASP A 200 11.70 -2.74 13.12
N ALA A 201 12.27 -3.75 12.43
CA ALA A 201 13.18 -3.53 11.29
C ALA A 201 12.52 -2.79 10.11
N ALA A 202 11.20 -2.90 9.96
CA ALA A 202 10.40 -2.20 8.96
C ALA A 202 9.67 -0.97 9.52
N GLY A 203 10.11 -0.46 10.68
CA GLY A 203 9.59 0.74 11.33
C GLY A 203 8.97 0.50 12.71
N PRO A 204 8.66 1.59 13.43
CA PRO A 204 8.07 1.52 14.77
C PRO A 204 6.68 0.92 14.76
N TRP A 205 6.27 0.40 15.93
CA TRP A 205 5.01 -0.32 16.09
C TRP A 205 4.24 0.11 17.35
N ALA A 206 3.53 1.23 17.23
CA ALA A 206 2.58 1.75 18.19
C ALA A 206 1.24 0.98 18.22
N LEU A 207 0.84 0.25 17.16
CA LEU A 207 -0.40 -0.54 17.16
C LEU A 207 -0.48 -1.59 18.27
N GLY A 208 0.67 -2.03 18.80
CA GLY A 208 0.74 -2.94 19.96
C GLY A 208 0.63 -2.25 21.32
N GLN A 209 0.60 -0.92 21.37
CA GLN A 209 0.59 -0.14 22.61
C GLN A 209 -0.85 0.13 23.10
N PRO A 210 -1.08 0.18 24.42
CA PRO A 210 -2.39 0.54 24.97
C PRO A 210 -2.73 2.01 24.70
N GLY A 211 -4.02 2.35 24.75
CA GLY A 211 -4.47 3.74 24.63
C GLY A 211 -4.41 4.31 23.20
N LEU A 212 -4.62 3.47 22.20
CA LEU A 212 -4.66 3.89 20.80
C LEU A 212 -5.73 4.97 20.58
N ILE A 213 -5.41 5.97 19.75
CA ILE A 213 -6.30 7.06 19.35
C ILE A 213 -6.35 7.21 17.82
N GLY A 214 -7.39 7.90 17.34
CA GLY A 214 -7.57 8.22 15.92
C GLY A 214 -7.45 7.01 14.99
N ALA A 215 -6.73 7.19 13.88
CA ALA A 215 -6.60 6.15 12.85
C ALA A 215 -6.02 4.81 13.37
N ARG A 216 -5.16 4.84 14.39
CA ARG A 216 -4.64 3.60 15.01
C ARG A 216 -5.72 2.85 15.78
N ARG A 217 -6.58 3.57 16.51
CA ARG A 217 -7.71 2.98 17.24
C ARG A 217 -8.71 2.34 16.28
N ASP A 218 -9.06 3.06 15.22
CA ASP A 218 -10.01 2.58 14.21
C ASP A 218 -9.46 1.35 13.47
N ALA A 219 -8.18 1.38 13.08
CA ALA A 219 -7.51 0.22 12.51
C ALA A 219 -7.51 -0.98 13.47
N ALA A 220 -7.23 -0.78 14.76
CA ALA A 220 -7.32 -1.84 15.75
C ALA A 220 -8.73 -2.43 15.85
N GLN A 221 -9.79 -1.60 15.84
CA GLN A 221 -11.17 -2.08 15.80
C GLN A 221 -11.47 -2.90 14.54
N HIS A 222 -11.00 -2.45 13.37
CA HIS A 222 -11.18 -3.17 12.12
C HIS A 222 -10.45 -4.53 12.14
N LEU A 223 -9.22 -4.55 12.63
CA LEU A 223 -8.40 -5.76 12.71
C LEU A 223 -8.98 -6.78 13.70
N HIS A 224 -9.42 -6.35 14.90
CA HIS A 224 -10.07 -7.26 15.84
C HIS A 224 -11.40 -7.79 15.30
N ALA A 225 -12.20 -6.96 14.62
CA ALA A 225 -13.41 -7.42 13.92
C ALA A 225 -13.10 -8.44 12.80
N LEU A 226 -11.97 -8.28 12.09
CA LEU A 226 -11.48 -9.28 11.14
C LEU A 226 -11.10 -10.58 11.86
N ALA A 227 -10.32 -10.51 12.93
CA ALA A 227 -9.89 -11.68 13.70
C ALA A 227 -11.08 -12.51 14.21
N ASP A 228 -12.15 -11.84 14.65
CA ASP A 228 -13.37 -12.51 15.12
C ASP A 228 -14.14 -13.15 13.96
N ARG A 229 -14.18 -12.51 12.78
CA ARG A 229 -14.77 -13.11 11.56
C ARG A 229 -14.00 -14.33 11.06
N LEU A 230 -12.68 -14.37 11.25
CA LEU A 230 -11.83 -15.48 10.80
C LEU A 230 -12.02 -16.76 11.63
N ALA A 231 -12.56 -16.65 12.84
CA ALA A 231 -12.75 -17.79 13.75
C ALA A 231 -13.61 -18.94 13.16
N GLY A 232 -14.45 -18.65 12.15
CA GLY A 232 -15.30 -19.64 11.45
C GLY A 232 -14.92 -19.94 10.00
N ARG A 233 -13.84 -19.37 9.45
CA ARG A 233 -13.46 -19.54 8.03
C ARG A 233 -12.38 -20.60 7.86
N SER A 234 -12.38 -21.28 6.70
CA SER A 234 -11.34 -22.26 6.35
C SER A 234 -10.27 -21.67 5.43
N ALA A 235 -9.05 -22.20 5.50
CA ALA A 235 -7.93 -21.85 4.61
C ALA A 235 -8.17 -22.26 3.14
N ARG A 236 -9.27 -22.95 2.82
CA ARG A 236 -9.65 -23.22 1.43
C ARG A 236 -10.42 -22.06 0.80
N GLN A 237 -11.04 -21.22 1.64
CA GLN A 237 -11.80 -20.04 1.22
C GLN A 237 -10.93 -18.78 1.09
N LEU A 238 -9.74 -18.81 1.68
CA LEU A 238 -8.75 -17.74 1.64
C LEU A 238 -7.41 -18.35 1.26
N ALA A 239 -6.60 -17.68 0.47
CA ALA A 239 -5.26 -18.20 0.12
C ALA A 239 -4.26 -18.21 1.31
N ILE A 240 -4.72 -17.94 2.53
CA ILE A 240 -3.95 -17.79 3.77
C ILE A 240 -4.48 -18.71 4.88
N ASP A 241 -3.72 -18.89 5.97
CA ASP A 241 -4.22 -19.51 7.20
C ASP A 241 -5.01 -18.48 8.06
N PRO A 242 -6.36 -18.58 8.14
CA PRO A 242 -7.18 -17.62 8.88
C PRO A 242 -6.92 -17.65 10.40
N ARG A 243 -6.56 -18.82 10.96
CA ARG A 243 -6.27 -18.95 12.39
C ARG A 243 -4.95 -18.26 12.72
N ARG A 244 -3.94 -18.44 11.87
CA ARG A 244 -2.66 -17.75 12.02
C ARG A 244 -2.83 -16.24 11.96
N LEU A 245 -3.58 -15.72 10.98
CA LEU A 245 -3.86 -14.29 10.89
C LEU A 245 -4.57 -13.75 12.14
N ALA A 246 -5.60 -14.45 12.63
CA ALA A 246 -6.30 -14.04 13.86
C ALA A 246 -5.37 -13.99 15.09
N VAL A 247 -4.45 -14.96 15.22
CA VAL A 247 -3.42 -14.97 16.27
C VAL A 247 -2.47 -13.78 16.13
N LEU A 248 -2.00 -13.49 14.91
CA LEU A 248 -1.08 -12.38 14.66
C LEU A 248 -1.73 -11.03 14.98
N ILE A 249 -3.00 -10.83 14.62
CA ILE A 249 -3.77 -9.63 14.99
C ILE A 249 -3.81 -9.50 16.52
N ARG A 250 -4.24 -10.54 17.23
CA ARG A 250 -4.39 -10.51 18.70
C ARG A 250 -3.08 -10.34 19.44
N ARG A 251 -1.96 -10.77 18.85
CA ARG A 251 -0.62 -10.63 19.41
C ARG A 251 -0.03 -9.24 19.19
N HIS A 252 -0.17 -8.70 17.98
CA HIS A 252 0.55 -7.49 17.58
C HIS A 252 -0.31 -6.23 17.65
N VAL A 253 -1.63 -6.34 17.83
CA VAL A 253 -2.54 -5.19 17.85
C VAL A 253 -3.24 -5.12 19.20
N ALA A 254 -3.05 -4.02 19.92
CA ALA A 254 -3.71 -3.76 21.19
C ALA A 254 -5.23 -3.82 21.02
N ARG A 255 -5.93 -4.27 22.06
CA ARG A 255 -7.39 -4.21 22.06
C ARG A 255 -7.84 -2.73 22.13
N PRO A 256 -8.80 -2.32 21.27
CA PRO A 256 -9.23 -0.92 21.13
C PRO A 256 -10.16 -0.41 22.24
#